data_AF-A0A0F9ECM5-F1
#
_entry.id   AF-A0A0F9ECM5-F1
#
_cell.length_a   1.000
_cell.length_b   1.000
_cell.length_c   1.000
_cell.angle_alpha   90.00
_cell.angle_beta   90.00
_cell.angle_gamma   90.00
#
_symmetry.space_group_name_H-M   'P 1'
#
loop_
_entity.id
_entity.type
_entity.pdbx_description
1 polymer ?
#
loop_
_entity_poly.entity_id
_entity_poly.type
_entity_poly.pdbx_seq_one_letter_code
_entity_poly.pdbx_strand_id
1 'polypeptide(L)'
;MPGRTPVSMALQHATSSAAPDPPSIWPVRLLVDETIRPAVAWSPKAFLMATVSARSPRTVLVPLGSNGTAAGLLLGLPLGCLGYVNAVQVSHMPTVGARSVARLANAAARLLRHHGAPIAPLSFRPRDLTVFSEAKTRRYGHPTPEAEEAKELLRRLENLALDSTFTAKTVAALIARPELPRPLLYWHTFNAHPLPTSF
;
A
#
# COMPACT_ATOMS: atom_id res chain seq x y z
N MET A 1 14.21 -8.52 44.86
CA MET A 1 14.21 -9.32 43.61
C MET A 1 14.01 -8.35 42.45
N PRO A 2 15.03 -7.95 41.68
CA PRO A 2 14.84 -7.05 40.55
C PRO A 2 14.27 -7.83 39.37
N GLY A 3 13.10 -7.39 38.89
CA GLY A 3 12.38 -7.98 37.75
C GLY A 3 13.12 -7.75 36.44
N ARG A 4 13.25 -8.82 35.66
CA ARG A 4 13.85 -8.80 34.32
C ARG A 4 12.99 -7.94 33.38
N THR A 5 13.62 -6.98 32.70
CA THR A 5 12.98 -6.13 31.69
C THR A 5 12.70 -6.91 30.40
N PRO A 6 11.64 -6.53 29.65
CA PRO A 6 11.17 -7.26 28.45
C PRO A 6 12.23 -7.38 27.32
N VAL A 7 13.23 -6.50 27.31
CA VAL A 7 14.37 -6.57 26.37
C VAL A 7 15.23 -7.83 26.62
N SER A 8 15.37 -8.26 27.87
CA SER A 8 16.14 -9.46 28.22
C SER A 8 15.47 -10.76 27.73
N MET A 9 14.15 -10.74 27.49
CA MET A 9 13.39 -11.90 27.03
C MET A 9 13.50 -12.08 25.51
N ALA A 10 13.55 -10.97 24.76
CA ALA A 10 13.69 -10.99 23.30
C ALA A 10 15.06 -11.55 22.85
N LEU A 11 16.12 -11.33 23.62
CA LEU A 11 17.47 -11.83 23.32
C LEU A 11 17.66 -13.33 23.63
N GLN A 12 16.90 -13.90 24.57
CA GLN A 12 17.01 -15.33 24.90
C GLN A 12 16.35 -16.24 23.85
N HIS A 13 15.42 -15.71 23.05
CA HIS A 13 14.84 -16.46 21.93
C HIS A 13 15.73 -16.53 20.68
N ALA A 14 16.85 -15.79 20.66
CA ALA A 14 17.75 -15.75 19.50
C ALA A 14 18.83 -16.86 19.49
N THR A 15 18.93 -17.68 20.54
CA THR A 15 20.03 -18.66 20.70
C THR A 15 19.64 -20.13 20.60
N SER A 16 18.39 -20.46 20.28
CA SER A 16 18.01 -21.84 19.94
C SER A 16 17.89 -22.01 18.43
N SER A 17 18.71 -22.91 17.89
CA SER A 17 18.60 -23.43 16.53
C SER A 17 17.17 -23.88 16.23
N ALA A 18 16.69 -23.51 15.03
CA ALA A 18 15.31 -23.58 14.51
C ALA A 18 14.39 -22.43 14.97
N ALA A 19 14.01 -21.58 13.99
CA ALA A 19 13.01 -20.54 14.17
C ALA A 19 11.65 -21.19 14.48
N PRO A 20 10.97 -20.83 15.58
CA PRO A 20 9.62 -21.29 15.84
C PRO A 20 8.67 -20.75 14.76
N ASP A 21 7.65 -21.54 14.42
CA ASP A 21 6.60 -21.10 13.49
C ASP A 21 6.02 -19.76 13.93
N PRO A 22 5.85 -18.80 12.99
CA PRO A 22 5.34 -17.51 13.34
C PRO A 22 3.92 -17.68 13.91
N PRO A 23 3.64 -17.11 15.08
CA PRO A 23 2.34 -17.23 15.73
C PRO A 23 1.26 -16.63 14.83
N SER A 24 0.13 -17.36 14.73
CA SER A 24 -0.98 -17.04 13.83
C SER A 24 -1.65 -15.70 14.11
N ILE A 25 -1.38 -15.10 15.28
CA ILE A 25 -1.89 -13.79 15.69
C ILE A 25 -0.80 -13.15 16.56
N TRP A 26 -0.04 -12.19 16.02
CA TRP A 26 0.86 -11.36 16.84
C TRP A 26 0.08 -10.14 17.36
N PRO A 27 0.22 -9.77 18.65
CA PRO A 27 -0.65 -8.80 19.30
C PRO A 27 -0.25 -7.37 18.92
N VAL A 28 -0.55 -6.95 17.69
CA VAL A 28 -0.42 -5.55 17.23
C VAL A 28 -1.35 -4.62 18.00
N ARG A 29 -2.39 -5.17 18.64
CA ARG A 29 -3.21 -4.46 19.64
C ARG A 29 -2.35 -3.79 20.70
N LEU A 30 -1.24 -4.41 21.14
CA LEU A 30 -0.32 -3.82 22.13
C LEU A 30 0.54 -2.68 21.54
N LEU A 31 1.05 -2.79 20.32
CA LEU A 31 1.86 -1.72 19.70
C LEU A 31 1.02 -0.46 19.43
N VAL A 32 -0.23 -0.65 19.03
CA VAL A 32 -1.18 0.43 18.72
C VAL A 32 -1.74 1.06 20.00
N ASP A 33 -2.11 0.25 21.00
CA ASP A 33 -2.63 0.75 22.29
C ASP A 33 -1.54 1.43 23.15
N GLU A 34 -0.26 1.03 23.05
CA GLU A 34 0.82 1.63 23.85
C GLU A 34 1.48 2.86 23.20
N THR A 35 1.51 2.96 21.87
CA THR A 35 2.20 4.08 21.20
C THR A 35 1.27 5.25 20.88
N ILE A 36 -0.05 5.01 20.77
CA ILE A 36 -1.03 6.01 20.34
C ILE A 36 -2.28 5.91 21.21
N ARG A 37 -2.23 6.50 22.41
CA ARG A 37 -3.41 6.63 23.29
C ARG A 37 -4.44 7.65 22.74
N PRO A 38 -5.71 7.56 23.19
CA PRO A 38 -6.88 7.66 22.33
C PRO A 38 -7.49 9.06 22.36
N ALA A 39 -7.47 9.77 21.24
CA ALA A 39 -8.27 11.00 21.08
C ALA A 39 -8.92 11.13 19.70
N VAL A 40 -8.68 10.19 18.78
CA VAL A 40 -9.11 10.34 17.40
C VAL A 40 -9.86 9.09 16.96
N ALA A 41 -11.15 9.26 16.64
CA ALA A 41 -11.92 8.26 15.93
C ALA A 41 -11.14 7.81 14.69
N TRP A 42 -10.84 6.52 14.63
CA TRP A 42 -10.05 5.93 13.55
C TRP A 42 -10.66 6.29 12.21
N SER A 43 -9.87 6.91 11.31
CA SER A 43 -10.31 7.04 9.93
C SER A 43 -10.48 5.63 9.33
N PRO A 44 -11.43 5.42 8.40
CA PRO A 44 -11.61 4.12 7.71
C PRO A 44 -10.29 3.58 7.11
N LYS A 45 -9.38 4.48 6.73
CA LYS A 45 -8.05 4.16 6.20
C LYS A 45 -7.12 3.52 7.25
N ALA A 46 -7.23 3.91 8.52
CA ALA A 46 -6.47 3.31 9.61
C ALA A 46 -7.04 1.95 10.05
N PHE A 47 -8.38 1.77 9.96
CA PHE A 47 -9.02 0.47 10.13
C PHE A 47 -8.64 -0.53 9.02
N LEU A 48 -8.51 -0.06 7.78
CA LEU A 48 -7.99 -0.87 6.66
C LEU A 48 -6.54 -1.34 6.91
N MET A 49 -5.67 -0.48 7.47
CA MET A 49 -4.31 -0.86 7.85
C MET A 49 -4.29 -1.96 8.92
N ALA A 50 -5.19 -1.90 9.91
CA ALA A 50 -5.29 -2.92 10.97
C ALA A 50 -5.72 -4.30 10.44
N THR A 51 -6.56 -4.34 9.39
CA THR A 51 -7.07 -5.60 8.82
C THR A 51 -6.03 -6.29 7.93
N VAL A 52 -5.20 -5.50 7.22
CA VAL A 52 -4.07 -5.99 6.41
C VAL A 52 -2.98 -6.62 7.29
N SER A 53 -2.89 -6.24 8.57
CA SER A 53 -1.93 -6.78 9.53
C SER A 53 -2.16 -8.26 9.90
N ALA A 54 -3.35 -8.83 9.66
CA ALA A 54 -3.63 -10.25 9.95
C ALA A 54 -3.08 -11.21 8.87
N ARG A 55 -2.76 -10.71 7.68
CA ARG A 55 -2.08 -11.43 6.59
C ARG A 55 -1.17 -10.45 5.86
N SER A 56 0.06 -10.26 6.34
CA SER A 56 1.03 -9.33 5.73
C SER A 56 1.10 -9.56 4.21
N PRO A 57 0.59 -8.63 3.38
CA PRO A 57 0.48 -8.85 1.96
C PRO A 57 1.88 -8.92 1.35
N ARG A 58 2.13 -9.96 0.54
CA ARG A 58 3.39 -10.07 -0.21
C ARG A 58 3.54 -8.93 -1.19
N THR A 59 2.43 -8.40 -1.71
CA THR A 59 2.45 -7.27 -2.63
C THR A 59 1.19 -6.41 -2.53
N VAL A 60 1.34 -5.15 -2.92
CA VAL A 60 0.26 -4.18 -3.09
C VAL A 60 0.14 -3.83 -4.56
N LEU A 61 -1.08 -3.80 -5.08
CA LEU A 61 -1.39 -3.27 -6.40
C LEU A 61 -2.11 -1.92 -6.26
N VAL A 62 -1.62 -0.88 -6.94
CA VAL A 62 -2.15 0.49 -6.82
C VAL A 62 -2.25 1.18 -8.19
N PRO A 63 -3.29 2.00 -8.47
CA PRO A 63 -3.28 2.88 -9.64
C PRO A 63 -2.14 3.91 -9.57
N LEU A 64 -1.57 4.23 -10.73
CA LEU A 64 -0.49 5.19 -10.88
C LEU A 64 -0.89 6.33 -11.82
N GLY A 65 -1.29 7.45 -11.20
CA GLY A 65 -1.46 8.76 -11.82
C GLY A 65 -0.29 9.68 -11.47
N SER A 66 -0.48 10.61 -10.55
CA SER A 66 0.52 11.63 -10.15
C SER A 66 1.76 11.11 -9.38
N ASN A 67 1.94 9.79 -9.27
CA ASN A 67 3.00 9.11 -8.49
C ASN A 67 2.89 9.18 -6.96
N GLY A 68 2.12 10.12 -6.38
CA GLY A 68 2.09 10.38 -4.94
C GLY A 68 1.76 9.17 -4.08
N THR A 69 0.65 8.48 -4.38
CA THR A 69 0.22 7.30 -3.62
C THR A 69 1.25 6.17 -3.68
N ALA A 70 1.75 5.84 -4.87
CA ALA A 70 2.79 4.81 -5.03
C ALA A 70 4.09 5.17 -4.31
N ALA A 71 4.47 6.46 -4.31
CA ALA A 71 5.67 6.94 -3.60
C ALA A 71 5.52 6.84 -2.08
N GLY A 72 4.34 7.19 -1.55
CA GLY A 72 4.03 7.01 -0.12
C GLY A 72 4.02 5.55 0.30
N LEU A 73 3.44 4.66 -0.52
CA LEU A 73 3.45 3.22 -0.27
C LEU A 73 4.87 2.65 -0.32
N LEU A 74 5.67 3.05 -1.32
CA LEU A 74 7.07 2.65 -1.45
C LEU A 74 7.90 3.09 -0.23
N LEU A 75 7.72 4.33 0.21
CA LEU A 75 8.33 4.87 1.42
C LEU A 75 7.91 4.10 2.68
N GLY A 76 6.67 3.62 2.71
CA GLY A 76 6.10 2.86 3.82
C GLY A 76 6.56 1.41 3.90
N LEU A 77 7.12 0.81 2.84
CA LEU A 77 7.54 -0.61 2.86
C LEU A 77 8.53 -0.91 4.00
N PRO A 78 9.64 -0.14 4.17
CA PRO A 78 10.60 -0.42 5.24
C PRO A 78 10.07 -0.05 6.63
N LEU A 79 8.92 0.63 6.71
CA LEU A 79 8.32 1.15 7.94
C LEU A 79 7.12 0.29 8.40
N GLY A 80 6.75 -0.78 7.69
CA GLY A 80 5.53 -1.56 7.96
C GLY A 80 5.49 -2.97 7.37
N CYS A 81 4.28 -3.56 7.31
CA CYS A 81 4.01 -4.96 6.92
C CYS A 81 3.70 -5.18 5.42
N LEU A 82 4.11 -4.25 4.54
CA LEU A 82 3.84 -4.33 3.11
C LEU A 82 5.08 -4.88 2.39
N GLY A 83 4.90 -5.88 1.52
CA GLY A 83 6.03 -6.53 0.83
C GLY A 83 6.60 -5.73 -0.35
N TYR A 84 5.84 -5.62 -1.45
CA TYR A 84 6.33 -5.03 -2.70
C TYR A 84 5.25 -4.23 -3.45
N VAL A 85 5.59 -3.10 -4.09
CA VAL A 85 4.62 -2.25 -4.81
C VAL A 85 4.58 -2.59 -6.30
N ASN A 86 3.39 -2.95 -6.76
CA ASN A 86 3.01 -3.02 -8.16
C ASN A 86 2.09 -1.84 -8.49
N ALA A 87 2.42 -1.07 -9.52
CA ALA A 87 1.72 0.17 -9.85
C ALA A 87 1.20 0.12 -11.29
N VAL A 88 -0.09 0.36 -11.51
CA VAL A 88 -0.72 0.33 -12.85
C VAL A 88 -0.80 1.74 -13.40
N GLN A 89 -0.03 2.04 -14.44
CA GLN A 89 -0.03 3.36 -15.07
C GLN A 89 -1.32 3.59 -15.86
N VAL A 90 -2.04 4.64 -15.46
CA VAL A 90 -3.34 5.01 -16.05
C VAL A 90 -3.32 6.29 -16.87
N SER A 91 -2.17 6.99 -16.88
CA SER A 91 -1.94 8.19 -17.68
C SER A 91 -0.64 8.07 -18.50
N HIS A 92 -0.58 8.78 -19.63
CA HIS A 92 0.55 8.79 -20.56
C HIS A 92 1.53 9.94 -20.25
N MET A 93 1.37 10.61 -19.10
CA MET A 93 2.19 11.74 -18.72
C MET A 93 3.67 11.29 -18.59
N PRO A 94 4.64 11.98 -19.22
CA PRO A 94 6.06 11.60 -19.17
C PRO A 94 6.64 11.55 -17.76
N THR A 95 6.04 12.31 -16.85
CA THR A 95 6.43 12.38 -15.44
C THR A 95 5.93 11.19 -14.61
N VAL A 96 5.15 10.28 -15.19
CA VAL A 96 4.54 9.16 -14.47
C VAL A 96 5.33 7.87 -14.73
N GLY A 97 5.81 7.26 -13.63
CA GLY A 97 6.57 6.02 -13.71
C GLY A 97 7.57 5.83 -12.57
N ALA A 98 8.26 4.69 -12.60
CA ALA A 98 9.09 4.20 -11.49
C ALA A 98 10.18 5.20 -11.06
N ARG A 99 10.81 5.89 -12.01
CA ARG A 99 11.82 6.92 -11.71
C ARG A 99 11.25 8.07 -10.89
N SER A 100 10.09 8.59 -11.26
CA SER A 100 9.43 9.69 -10.56
C SER A 100 8.91 9.24 -9.21
N VAL A 101 8.35 8.04 -9.11
CA VAL A 101 7.92 7.44 -7.83
C VAL A 101 9.09 7.34 -6.86
N ALA A 102 10.21 6.75 -7.28
CA ALA A 102 11.39 6.61 -6.42
C ALA A 102 11.96 7.99 -6.01
N ARG A 103 12.03 8.96 -6.93
CA ARG A 103 12.46 10.33 -6.62
C ARG A 103 11.57 10.99 -5.56
N LEU A 104 10.24 10.84 -5.71
CA LEU A 104 9.27 11.41 -4.78
C LEU A 104 9.33 10.74 -3.40
N ALA A 105 9.47 9.41 -3.34
CA ALA A 105 9.65 8.67 -2.09
C ALA A 105 10.91 9.12 -1.34
N ASN A 106 12.03 9.29 -2.05
CA ASN A 106 13.26 9.81 -1.46
C ASN A 106 13.13 11.27 -0.98
N ALA A 107 12.42 12.12 -1.73
CA ALA A 107 12.16 13.49 -1.33
C ALA A 107 11.31 13.55 -0.05
N ALA A 108 10.25 12.74 0.02
CA ALA A 108 9.42 12.59 1.21
C ALA A 108 10.23 12.06 2.42
N ALA A 109 11.09 11.06 2.23
CA ALA A 109 11.98 10.56 3.29
C ALA A 109 12.95 11.63 3.81
N ARG A 110 13.47 12.51 2.94
CA ARG A 110 14.31 13.64 3.38
C ARG A 110 13.49 14.67 4.15
N LEU A 111 12.30 15.01 3.67
CA LEU A 111 11.43 15.98 4.32
C LEU A 111 11.01 15.51 5.72
N LEU A 112 10.58 14.25 5.86
CA LEU A 112 10.22 13.68 7.15
C LEU A 112 11.40 13.71 8.15
N ARG A 113 12.62 13.36 7.71
CA ARG A 113 13.82 13.46 8.57
C ARG A 113 14.14 14.89 8.96
N HIS A 114 14.03 15.81 8.01
CA HIS A 114 14.26 17.23 8.28
C HIS A 114 13.32 17.75 9.39
N HIS A 115 12.11 17.23 9.47
CA HIS A 115 11.13 17.54 10.52
C HIS A 115 11.21 16.60 11.75
N GLY A 116 12.30 15.84 11.93
CA GLY A 116 12.55 15.06 13.14
C GLY A 116 11.87 13.70 13.21
N ALA A 117 11.30 13.19 12.12
CA ALA A 117 10.77 11.83 12.11
C ALA A 117 11.90 10.81 12.34
N PRO A 118 11.72 9.81 13.23
CA PRO A 118 12.74 8.81 13.57
C PRO A 118 12.82 7.72 12.49
N ILE A 119 13.09 8.11 11.25
CA ILE A 119 13.23 7.19 10.12
C ILE A 119 14.70 7.05 9.73
N ALA A 120 15.13 5.81 9.53
CA ALA A 120 16.48 5.52 9.06
C ALA A 120 16.76 6.20 7.70
N PRO A 121 18.03 6.38 7.30
CA PRO A 121 18.37 6.79 5.95
C PRO A 121 17.88 5.76 4.91
N LEU A 122 16.73 6.02 4.31
CA LEU A 122 16.16 5.20 3.24
C LEU A 122 16.58 5.74 1.86
N SER A 123 16.80 4.82 0.91
CA SER A 123 17.07 5.15 -0.49
C SER A 123 16.29 4.21 -1.41
N PHE A 124 15.46 4.79 -2.27
CA PHE A 124 14.63 4.07 -3.23
C PHE A 124 15.14 4.26 -4.65
N ARG A 125 15.10 3.19 -5.43
CA ARG A 125 15.49 3.11 -6.84
C ARG A 125 14.29 2.69 -7.69
N PRO A 126 14.31 2.94 -9.00
CA PRO A 126 13.22 2.55 -9.89
C PRO A 126 12.91 1.03 -9.92
N ARG A 127 13.86 0.19 -9.49
CA ARG A 127 13.71 -1.27 -9.41
C ARG A 127 12.99 -1.76 -8.15
N ASP A 128 12.79 -0.87 -7.17
CA ASP A 128 12.18 -1.22 -5.88
C ASP A 128 10.64 -1.23 -5.96
N LEU A 129 10.11 -0.99 -7.16
CA LEU A 129 8.70 -1.18 -7.52
C LEU A 129 8.60 -1.64 -8.98
N THR A 130 7.47 -2.23 -9.32
CA THR A 130 7.12 -2.52 -10.72
C THR A 130 6.02 -1.56 -11.19
N VAL A 131 6.18 -1.04 -12.41
CA VAL A 131 5.16 -0.22 -13.07
C VAL A 131 4.66 -0.95 -14.31
N PHE A 132 3.41 -1.36 -14.29
CA PHE A 132 2.71 -1.90 -15.45
C PHE A 132 2.22 -0.76 -16.32
N SER A 133 2.72 -0.71 -17.54
CA SER A 133 2.59 0.47 -18.39
C SER A 133 2.16 0.10 -19.79
N GLU A 134 0.97 -0.46 -19.90
CA GLU A 134 0.38 -0.90 -21.17
C GLU A 134 -0.22 0.27 -21.95
N ALA A 135 -0.10 0.26 -23.28
CA ALA A 135 -0.65 1.34 -24.11
C ALA A 135 -2.15 1.55 -23.90
N LYS A 136 -2.90 0.46 -23.71
CA LYS A 136 -4.35 0.48 -23.49
C LYS A 136 -4.78 1.17 -22.20
N THR A 137 -3.97 1.10 -21.13
CA THR A 137 -4.33 1.71 -19.84
C THR A 137 -3.96 3.19 -19.73
N ARG A 138 -2.93 3.64 -20.46
CA ARG A 138 -2.31 4.98 -20.32
C ARG A 138 -3.16 6.17 -20.76
N ARG A 139 -4.33 5.98 -21.38
CA ARG A 139 -5.13 7.12 -21.84
C ARG A 139 -6.01 7.63 -20.69
N TYR A 140 -5.57 8.70 -20.03
CA TYR A 140 -6.26 9.27 -18.86
C TYR A 140 -7.70 9.67 -19.18
N GLY A 141 -8.66 9.26 -18.35
CA GLY A 141 -10.07 9.60 -18.51
C GLY A 141 -10.80 8.83 -19.63
N HIS A 142 -10.11 7.96 -20.36
CA HIS A 142 -10.72 7.13 -21.39
C HIS A 142 -10.97 5.72 -20.85
N PRO A 143 -12.24 5.29 -20.75
CA PRO A 143 -12.60 3.91 -20.44
C PRO A 143 -12.02 2.92 -21.47
N THR A 144 -11.81 1.67 -21.05
CA THR A 144 -11.51 0.55 -21.95
C THR A 144 -12.53 -0.57 -21.73
N PRO A 145 -12.77 -1.44 -22.73
CA PRO A 145 -13.69 -2.58 -22.55
C PRO A 145 -13.34 -3.42 -21.33
N GLU A 146 -12.07 -3.77 -21.14
CA GLU A 146 -11.65 -4.62 -20.02
C GLU A 146 -11.80 -3.91 -18.67
N ALA A 147 -11.65 -2.58 -18.64
CA ALA A 147 -11.88 -1.79 -17.44
C ALA A 147 -13.37 -1.75 -17.07
N GLU A 148 -14.26 -1.55 -18.04
CA GLU A 148 -15.71 -1.57 -17.78
C GLU A 148 -16.19 -2.97 -17.38
N GLU A 149 -15.66 -4.03 -18.00
CA GLU A 149 -15.92 -5.41 -17.58
C GLU A 149 -15.46 -5.67 -16.14
N ALA A 150 -14.24 -5.23 -15.78
CA ALA A 150 -13.72 -5.36 -14.43
C ALA A 150 -14.56 -4.58 -13.40
N LYS A 151 -15.05 -3.41 -13.78
CA LYS A 151 -15.93 -2.56 -12.96
C LYS A 151 -17.29 -3.20 -12.73
N GLU A 152 -17.92 -3.75 -13.76
CA GLU A 152 -19.17 -4.49 -13.62
C GLU A 152 -18.99 -5.76 -12.80
N LEU A 153 -17.88 -6.48 -13.01
CA LEU A 153 -17.55 -7.68 -12.25
C LEU A 153 -17.44 -7.40 -10.75
N LEU A 154 -16.66 -6.38 -10.35
CA LEU A 154 -16.47 -6.03 -8.94
C LEU A 154 -17.73 -5.42 -8.31
N ARG A 155 -18.55 -4.71 -9.10
CA ARG A 155 -19.89 -4.30 -8.65
C ARG A 155 -20.74 -5.52 -8.31
N ARG A 156 -20.79 -6.52 -9.20
CA ARG A 156 -21.64 -7.70 -9.05
C ARG A 156 -21.19 -8.63 -7.94
N LEU A 157 -19.88 -8.88 -7.81
CA LEU A 157 -19.34 -9.85 -6.86
C LEU A 157 -19.16 -9.29 -5.45
N GLU A 158 -18.72 -8.04 -5.35
CA GLU A 158 -18.25 -7.45 -4.08
C GLU A 158 -19.00 -6.18 -3.68
N ASN A 159 -20.00 -5.77 -4.48
CA ASN A 159 -20.68 -4.48 -4.36
C ASN A 159 -19.70 -3.29 -4.31
N LEU A 160 -18.54 -3.41 -4.99
CA LEU A 160 -17.49 -2.41 -4.98
C LEU A 160 -17.57 -1.51 -6.20
N ALA A 161 -17.75 -0.21 -5.98
CA ALA A 161 -17.78 0.78 -7.04
C ALA A 161 -16.37 1.14 -7.52
N LEU A 162 -16.14 1.05 -8.84
CA LEU A 162 -14.90 1.51 -9.46
C LEU A 162 -15.18 2.68 -10.42
N ASP A 163 -14.23 3.59 -10.53
CA ASP A 163 -14.18 4.61 -11.58
C ASP A 163 -13.44 4.10 -12.82
N SER A 164 -13.85 4.58 -13.98
CA SER A 164 -13.30 4.17 -15.28
C SER A 164 -11.89 4.70 -15.57
N THR A 165 -11.40 5.66 -14.77
CA THR A 165 -10.11 6.33 -15.02
C THR A 165 -8.95 5.61 -14.33
N PHE A 166 -9.11 5.25 -13.05
CA PHE A 166 -8.05 4.73 -12.20
C PHE A 166 -8.32 3.30 -11.74
N THR A 167 -9.41 3.12 -10.99
CA THR A 167 -9.62 1.90 -10.22
C THR A 167 -10.05 0.73 -11.11
N ALA A 168 -10.92 0.96 -12.08
CA ALA A 168 -11.35 -0.06 -13.06
C ALA A 168 -10.18 -0.60 -13.89
N LYS A 169 -9.32 0.29 -14.40
CA LYS A 169 -8.11 -0.10 -15.16
C LYS A 169 -7.13 -0.91 -14.32
N THR A 170 -7.02 -0.58 -13.05
CA THR A 170 -6.13 -1.30 -12.12
C THR A 170 -6.65 -2.70 -11.84
N VAL A 171 -7.97 -2.87 -11.69
CA VAL A 171 -8.58 -4.20 -11.52
C VAL A 171 -8.51 -5.00 -12.82
N ALA A 172 -8.72 -4.39 -13.98
CA ALA A 172 -8.50 -5.08 -15.26
C ALA A 172 -7.06 -5.59 -15.40
N ALA A 173 -6.08 -4.78 -15.00
CA ALA A 173 -4.68 -5.20 -14.98
C ALA A 173 -4.38 -6.32 -13.95
N LEU A 174 -5.12 -6.39 -12.84
CA LEU A 174 -5.06 -7.50 -11.88
C LEU A 174 -5.61 -8.80 -12.49
N ILE A 175 -6.77 -8.73 -13.16
CA ILE A 175 -7.41 -9.88 -13.80
C ILE A 175 -6.50 -10.46 -14.89
N ALA A 176 -5.87 -9.59 -15.67
CA ALA A 176 -4.92 -9.97 -16.71
C ALA A 176 -3.60 -10.54 -16.17
N ARG A 177 -3.38 -10.53 -14.83
CA ARG A 177 -2.13 -10.95 -14.20
C ARG A 177 -2.33 -11.94 -13.04
N PRO A 178 -2.79 -13.16 -13.33
CA PRO A 178 -2.94 -14.21 -12.32
C PRO A 178 -1.61 -14.59 -11.65
N GLU A 179 -0.47 -14.31 -12.27
CA GLU A 179 0.88 -14.60 -11.78
C GLU A 179 1.35 -13.71 -10.63
N LEU A 180 0.63 -12.63 -10.31
CA LEU A 180 1.04 -11.73 -9.22
C LEU A 180 1.04 -12.45 -7.86
N PRO A 181 2.12 -12.30 -7.05
CA PRO A 181 2.25 -12.99 -5.77
C PRO A 181 1.08 -12.74 -4.82
N ARG A 182 0.61 -13.81 -4.14
CA ARG A 182 -0.45 -13.73 -3.13
C ARG A 182 0.10 -13.99 -1.71
N PRO A 183 -0.53 -13.46 -0.65
CA PRO A 183 -1.68 -12.55 -0.66
C PRO A 183 -1.34 -11.18 -1.26
N LEU A 184 -2.23 -10.67 -2.11
CA LEU A 184 -2.13 -9.36 -2.78
C LEU A 184 -3.16 -8.42 -2.18
N LEU A 185 -2.70 -7.22 -1.81
CA LEU A 185 -3.57 -6.11 -1.40
C LEU A 185 -3.88 -5.23 -2.62
N TYR A 186 -5.15 -5.15 -3.01
CA TYR A 186 -5.59 -4.13 -3.96
C TYR A 186 -5.87 -2.81 -3.22
N TRP A 187 -5.11 -1.76 -3.56
CA TRP A 187 -5.26 -0.44 -2.95
C TRP A 187 -6.32 0.38 -3.68
N HIS A 188 -7.57 0.28 -3.22
CA HIS A 188 -8.70 0.97 -3.82
C HIS A 188 -8.68 2.48 -3.50
N THR A 189 -8.48 3.32 -4.53
CA THR A 189 -8.33 4.79 -4.36
C THR A 189 -9.57 5.60 -4.73
N PHE A 190 -10.68 4.95 -5.10
CA PHE A 190 -11.87 5.67 -5.54
C PHE A 190 -12.48 6.45 -4.37
N ASN A 191 -12.81 7.72 -4.62
CA ASN A 191 -13.61 8.50 -3.68
C ASN A 191 -15.08 8.42 -4.13
N ALA A 192 -15.90 7.73 -3.34
CA ALA A 192 -17.32 7.58 -3.60
C ALA A 192 -18.16 8.75 -3.08
N HIS A 193 -17.57 9.74 -2.39
CA HIS A 193 -18.31 10.89 -1.92
C HIS A 193 -18.81 11.74 -3.10
N PRO A 194 -20.11 12.09 -3.11
CA PRO A 194 -20.63 13.02 -4.11
C PRO A 194 -19.95 14.37 -3.95
N LEU A 195 -19.79 15.09 -5.07
CA LEU A 195 -19.38 16.48 -5.02
C LEU A 195 -20.46 17.29 -4.28
N PRO A 196 -20.07 18.31 -3.50
CA PRO A 196 -21.04 19.24 -2.91
C PRO A 196 -21.93 19.81 -4.01
N THR A 197 -23.23 19.90 -3.74
CA THR A 197 -24.20 20.48 -4.69
C THR A 197 -24.12 22.00 -4.79
N SER A 198 -23.27 22.64 -3.99
CA SER A 198 -22.98 24.08 -3.99
C SER A 198 -21.60 24.36 -3.40
N PHE A 199 -20.92 25.39 -3.90
CA PHE A 199 -19.64 25.92 -3.40
C PHE A 199 -19.85 27.14 -2.51
#